data_AF-A0A0N0E2T1-F1
#
_entry.id   AF-A0A0N0E2T1-F1
#
_cell.length_a   1.000
_cell.length_b   1.000
_cell.length_c   1.000
_cell.angle_alpha   90.00
_cell.angle_beta   90.00
_cell.angle_gamma   90.00
#
_symmetry.space_group_name_H-M   'P 1'
#
loop_
_entity.id
_entity.type
_entity.pdbx_description
1 polymer ?
#
loop_
_entity_poly.entity_id
_entity_poly.type
_entity_poly.pdbx_seq_one_letter_code
_entity_poly.pdbx_strand_id
1 'polypeptide(L)'
;MPGTIGARQAGLTLIEVMVSLLILAVGLLGAAAIQLNALKYTDSSMMTSQASFIAYDMLDRIRANPDANYAVSNLQGITATAGSTAARDADLYDFKNNINNFAATDGSGSIAVNNRVVTITIGWGDKRADDATTANAPTRTFVLTSRVATDPVVTP
;
A
#
# COMPACT_ATOMS: atom_id res chain seq x y z
N MET A 1 47.24 -24.36 -53.61
CA MET A 1 47.49 -23.53 -52.42
C MET A 1 46.32 -22.56 -52.29
N PRO A 2 45.43 -22.67 -51.28
CA PRO A 2 44.34 -21.73 -51.09
C PRO A 2 44.84 -20.48 -50.35
N GLY A 3 44.62 -19.29 -50.93
CA GLY A 3 44.92 -18.02 -50.28
C GLY A 3 43.87 -17.70 -49.22
N THR A 4 44.30 -17.48 -47.98
CA THR A 4 43.45 -17.00 -46.89
C THR A 4 43.10 -15.53 -47.15
N ILE A 5 41.82 -15.23 -47.35
CA ILE A 5 41.35 -13.85 -47.45
C ILE A 5 41.39 -13.26 -46.04
N GLY A 6 42.42 -12.47 -45.75
CA GLY A 6 42.49 -11.68 -44.53
C GLY A 6 41.42 -10.59 -44.56
N ALA A 7 40.41 -10.70 -43.69
CA ALA A 7 39.42 -9.66 -43.50
C ALA A 7 40.12 -8.37 -43.03
N ARG A 8 39.94 -7.28 -43.78
CA ARG A 8 40.53 -5.97 -43.47
C ARG A 8 39.80 -5.39 -42.27
N GLN A 9 40.48 -5.26 -41.13
CA GLN A 9 39.94 -4.60 -39.95
C GLN A 9 39.69 -3.12 -40.26
N ALA A 10 38.42 -2.72 -40.36
CA ALA A 10 38.06 -1.31 -40.44
C ALA A 10 38.23 -0.69 -39.05
N GLY A 11 39.11 0.29 -38.91
CA GLY A 11 39.27 1.04 -37.67
C GLY A 11 38.04 1.89 -37.38
N LEU A 12 37.69 2.01 -36.10
CA LEU A 12 36.61 2.88 -35.64
C LEU A 12 37.00 4.35 -35.84
N THR A 13 36.09 5.15 -36.36
CA THR A 13 36.32 6.61 -36.50
C THR A 13 36.02 7.32 -35.18
N LEU A 14 36.69 8.46 -34.89
CA LEU A 14 36.44 9.23 -33.67
C LEU A 14 34.97 9.66 -33.54
N ILE A 15 34.33 10.01 -34.67
CA ILE A 15 32.93 10.43 -34.71
C ILE A 15 31.98 9.28 -34.37
N GLU A 16 32.30 8.05 -34.76
CA GLU A 16 31.51 6.86 -34.46
C GLU A 16 31.50 6.54 -32.97
N VAL A 17 32.65 6.69 -32.29
CA VAL A 17 32.73 6.55 -30.84
C VAL A 17 31.93 7.66 -30.14
N MET A 18 32.02 8.91 -30.61
CA MET A 18 31.28 10.04 -30.03
C MET A 18 29.76 9.85 -30.15
N VAL A 19 29.28 9.42 -31.31
CA VAL A 19 27.85 9.13 -31.53
C VAL A 19 27.41 7.93 -30.69
N SER A 20 28.24 6.89 -30.58
CA SER A 20 27.94 5.73 -29.72
C SER A 20 27.80 6.11 -28.24
N LEU A 21 28.70 6.95 -27.73
CA LEU A 21 28.63 7.46 -26.36
C LEU A 21 27.42 8.38 -26.14
N LEU A 22 27.03 9.18 -27.14
CA LEU A 22 25.82 10.01 -27.08
C LEU A 22 24.56 9.13 -26.98
N ILE A 23 24.43 8.14 -27.86
CA ILE A 23 23.29 7.21 -27.85
C ILE A 23 23.25 6.45 -26.52
N LEU A 24 24.40 5.97 -26.03
CA LEU A 24 24.50 5.30 -24.74
C LEU A 24 24.07 6.22 -23.59
N ALA A 25 24.55 7.47 -23.56
CA ALA A 25 24.18 8.43 -22.53
C ALA A 25 22.68 8.69 -22.51
N VAL A 26 22.06 8.96 -23.68
CA VAL A 26 20.61 9.16 -23.80
C VAL A 26 19.85 7.90 -23.37
N GLY A 27 20.31 6.71 -23.77
CA GLY A 27 19.71 5.43 -23.38
C GLY A 27 19.74 5.19 -21.87
N LEU A 28 20.86 5.49 -21.21
CA LEU A 28 21.00 5.36 -19.75
C LEU A 28 20.12 6.36 -18.99
N LEU A 29 20.03 7.62 -19.47
CA LEU A 29 19.12 8.61 -18.89
C LEU A 29 17.65 8.18 -19.02
N GLY A 30 17.26 7.64 -20.18
CA GLY A 30 15.92 7.08 -20.40
C GLY A 30 15.62 5.90 -19.48
N ALA A 31 16.56 4.97 -19.33
CA ALA A 31 16.40 3.82 -18.44
C ALA A 31 16.29 4.24 -16.96
N ALA A 32 17.07 5.23 -16.51
CA ALA A 32 17.00 5.76 -15.15
C ALA A 32 15.64 6.41 -14.86
N ALA A 33 15.11 7.20 -15.80
CA ALA A 33 13.77 7.79 -15.67
C ALA A 33 12.67 6.72 -15.55
N ILE A 34 12.77 5.64 -16.31
CA ILE A 34 11.84 4.50 -16.21
C ILE A 34 11.98 3.81 -14.84
N GLN A 35 13.21 3.57 -14.37
CA GLN A 35 13.45 2.95 -13.06
C GLN A 35 12.88 3.77 -11.89
N LEU A 36 13.02 5.10 -11.93
CA LEU A 36 12.45 5.99 -10.92
C LEU A 36 10.92 5.93 -10.90
N ASN A 37 10.28 5.87 -12.07
CA ASN A 37 8.83 5.71 -12.14
C ASN A 37 8.38 4.33 -11.65
N ALA A 38 9.11 3.26 -12.00
CA ALA A 38 8.82 1.91 -11.53
C ALA A 38 8.84 1.81 -9.99
N LEU A 39 9.79 2.50 -9.33
CA LEU A 39 9.87 2.51 -7.87
C LEU A 39 8.61 3.12 -7.21
N LYS A 40 8.03 4.18 -7.80
CA LYS A 40 6.78 4.78 -7.30
C LYS A 40 5.60 3.80 -7.31
N TYR A 41 5.51 2.94 -8.33
CA TYR A 41 4.42 1.96 -8.44
C TYR A 41 4.55 0.78 -7.45
N THR A 42 5.78 0.37 -7.13
CA THR A 42 6.05 -0.71 -6.16
C THR A 42 5.58 -0.33 -4.76
N ASP A 43 5.87 0.90 -4.32
CA ASP A 43 5.48 1.39 -2.99
C ASP A 43 3.96 1.46 -2.83
N SER A 44 3.26 1.98 -3.84
CA SER A 44 1.79 2.03 -3.88
C SER A 44 1.15 0.64 -3.73
N SER A 45 1.73 -0.36 -4.39
CA SER A 45 1.25 -1.75 -4.35
C SER A 45 1.52 -2.38 -2.98
N MET A 46 2.68 -2.09 -2.37
CA MET A 46 3.01 -2.55 -1.02
C MET A 46 2.03 -1.99 0.02
N MET A 47 1.72 -0.69 -0.04
CA MET A 47 0.78 -0.07 0.90
C MET A 47 -0.62 -0.67 0.81
N THR A 48 -1.11 -0.91 -0.41
CA THR A 48 -2.41 -1.54 -0.65
C THR A 48 -2.44 -2.97 -0.11
N SER A 49 -1.35 -3.73 -0.32
CA SER A 49 -1.19 -5.08 0.21
C SER A 49 -1.25 -5.09 1.73
N GLN A 50 -0.52 -4.18 2.39
CA GLN A 50 -0.53 -4.05 3.84
C GLN A 50 -1.91 -3.68 4.39
N ALA A 51 -2.61 -2.72 3.78
CA ALA A 51 -3.98 -2.39 4.16
C ALA A 51 -4.92 -3.61 4.01
N SER A 52 -4.74 -4.40 2.95
CA SER A 52 -5.54 -5.61 2.76
C SER A 52 -5.31 -6.65 3.87
N PHE A 53 -4.06 -6.89 4.26
CA PHE A 53 -3.75 -7.80 5.36
C PHE A 53 -4.37 -7.35 6.69
N ILE A 54 -4.29 -6.06 7.00
CA ILE A 54 -4.90 -5.49 8.22
C ILE A 54 -6.43 -5.64 8.19
N ALA A 55 -7.06 -5.39 7.04
CA ALA A 55 -8.51 -5.52 6.90
C ALA A 55 -8.98 -6.98 7.02
N TYR A 56 -8.26 -7.93 6.43
CA TYR A 56 -8.58 -9.35 6.54
C TYR A 56 -8.37 -9.88 7.96
N ASP A 57 -7.28 -9.52 8.64
CA ASP A 57 -7.04 -9.87 10.05
C ASP A 57 -8.20 -9.38 10.93
N MET A 58 -8.61 -8.12 10.75
CA MET A 58 -9.75 -7.56 11.50
C MET A 58 -11.07 -8.26 11.18
N LEU A 59 -11.32 -8.58 9.90
CA LEU A 59 -12.52 -9.30 9.50
C LEU A 59 -12.59 -10.69 10.16
N ASP A 60 -11.47 -11.40 10.23
CA ASP A 60 -11.43 -12.73 10.85
C ASP A 60 -11.62 -12.65 12.36
N ARG A 61 -11.10 -11.62 13.04
CA ARG A 61 -11.40 -11.34 14.45
C ARG A 61 -12.89 -11.07 14.69
N ILE A 62 -13.53 -10.26 13.82
CA ILE A 62 -14.98 -10.00 13.89
C ILE A 62 -15.78 -11.30 13.72
N ARG A 63 -15.36 -12.17 12.80
CA ARG A 63 -15.99 -13.49 12.60
C ARG A 63 -15.79 -14.44 13.76
N ALA A 64 -14.65 -14.36 14.46
CA ALA A 64 -14.36 -15.15 15.64
C ALA A 64 -15.16 -14.69 16.87
N ASN A 65 -15.56 -13.42 16.91
CA ASN A 65 -16.36 -12.83 17.99
C ASN A 65 -17.67 -12.21 17.46
N PRO A 66 -18.58 -13.04 16.91
CA PRO A 66 -19.79 -12.60 16.20
C PRO A 66 -20.76 -11.75 17.02
N ASP A 67 -20.76 -11.94 18.34
CA ASP A 67 -21.73 -11.31 19.24
C ASP A 67 -21.31 -9.88 19.66
N ALA A 68 -20.08 -9.47 19.37
CA ALA A 68 -19.55 -8.16 19.74
C ALA A 68 -19.79 -7.09 18.65
N ASN A 69 -20.07 -5.86 19.08
CA ASN A 69 -20.28 -4.73 18.18
C ASN A 69 -18.97 -4.07 17.75
N TYR A 70 -18.41 -4.46 16.61
CA TYR A 70 -17.19 -3.85 16.08
C TYR A 70 -17.39 -2.52 15.32
N ALA A 71 -18.60 -1.95 15.29
CA ALA A 71 -18.85 -0.70 14.58
C ALA A 71 -18.04 0.46 15.18
N VAL A 72 -17.21 1.10 14.35
CA VAL A 72 -16.42 2.29 14.70
C VAL A 72 -16.40 3.26 13.53
N SER A 73 -16.73 4.53 13.78
CA SER A 73 -16.76 5.56 12.72
C SER A 73 -15.37 6.10 12.39
N ASN A 74 -14.44 6.05 13.33
CA ASN A 74 -13.05 6.43 13.17
C ASN A 74 -12.19 5.79 14.28
N LEU A 75 -10.87 5.94 14.18
CA LEU A 75 -9.91 5.42 15.17
C LEU A 75 -9.74 6.32 16.41
N GLN A 76 -10.37 7.50 16.44
CA GLN A 76 -10.29 8.42 17.57
C GLN A 76 -11.12 7.86 18.73
N GLY A 77 -10.56 7.88 19.94
CA GLY A 77 -11.19 7.32 21.13
C GLY A 77 -10.93 5.82 21.36
N ILE A 78 -10.36 5.09 20.40
CA ILE A 78 -9.84 3.73 20.65
C ILE A 78 -8.56 3.87 21.49
N THR A 79 -8.58 3.43 22.73
CA THR A 79 -7.46 3.50 23.67
C THR A 79 -7.03 2.11 24.13
N ALA A 80 -5.80 2.00 24.63
CA ALA A 80 -5.35 0.79 25.28
C ALA A 80 -6.15 0.61 26.58
N THR A 81 -7.10 -0.31 26.60
CA THR A 81 -7.79 -0.64 27.85
C THR A 81 -6.98 -1.69 28.60
N ALA A 82 -5.97 -1.24 29.36
CA ALA A 82 -5.19 -2.13 30.20
C ALA A 82 -6.13 -2.89 31.16
N GLY A 83 -6.14 -4.22 31.07
CA GLY A 83 -7.02 -5.08 31.87
C GLY A 83 -8.44 -5.27 31.34
N SER A 84 -8.77 -4.84 30.11
CA SER A 84 -10.02 -5.26 29.48
C SER A 84 -9.99 -6.76 29.18
N THR A 85 -11.03 -7.47 29.62
CA THR A 85 -11.26 -8.88 29.26
C THR A 85 -12.07 -9.01 27.97
N ALA A 86 -12.53 -7.89 27.39
CA ALA A 86 -13.26 -7.90 26.14
C ALA A 86 -12.29 -8.02 24.96
N ALA A 87 -12.32 -9.17 24.28
CA ALA A 87 -11.52 -9.43 23.08
C ALA A 87 -11.63 -8.30 22.05
N ARG A 88 -12.84 -7.76 21.88
CA ARG A 88 -13.15 -6.63 21.00
C ARG A 88 -12.28 -5.39 21.26
N ASP A 89 -12.04 -5.02 22.51
CA ASP A 89 -11.29 -3.80 22.82
C ASP A 89 -9.81 -3.97 22.46
N ALA A 90 -9.26 -5.16 22.72
CA ALA A 90 -7.91 -5.53 22.30
C ALA A 90 -7.78 -5.55 20.77
N ASP A 91 -8.76 -6.16 20.08
CA ASP A 91 -8.79 -6.21 18.62
C ASP A 91 -8.82 -4.81 17.97
N LEU A 92 -9.67 -3.91 18.47
CA LEU A 92 -9.78 -2.55 17.96
C LEU A 92 -8.50 -1.74 18.24
N TYR A 93 -7.87 -1.96 19.39
CA TYR A 93 -6.59 -1.33 19.74
C TYR A 93 -5.45 -1.82 18.83
N ASP A 94 -5.36 -3.14 18.60
CA ASP A 94 -4.41 -3.73 17.66
C ASP A 94 -4.62 -3.21 16.23
N PHE A 95 -5.88 -3.17 15.78
CA PHE A 95 -6.26 -2.63 14.48
C PHE A 95 -5.80 -1.19 14.30
N LYS A 96 -6.06 -0.32 15.29
CA LYS A 96 -5.58 1.06 15.30
C LYS A 96 -4.05 1.13 15.24
N ASN A 97 -3.34 0.34 16.04
CA ASN A 97 -1.88 0.37 16.07
C ASN A 97 -1.28 -0.10 14.74
N ASN A 98 -1.84 -1.15 14.14
CA ASN A 98 -1.41 -1.63 12.84
C ASN A 98 -1.60 -0.56 11.74
N ILE A 99 -2.72 0.16 11.75
CA ILE A 99 -2.94 1.28 10.83
C ILE A 99 -1.94 2.42 11.09
N ASN A 100 -1.72 2.80 12.35
CA ASN A 100 -0.77 3.87 12.69
C ASN A 100 0.67 3.52 12.33
N ASN A 101 1.07 2.26 12.52
CA ASN A 101 2.42 1.79 12.16
C ASN A 101 2.66 1.83 10.65
N PHE A 102 1.62 1.58 9.85
CA PHE A 102 1.67 1.58 8.40
C PHE A 102 1.53 2.99 7.78
N ALA A 103 0.54 3.76 8.23
CA ALA A 103 0.12 5.03 7.63
C ALA A 103 0.53 6.27 8.43
N ALA A 104 1.25 6.09 9.54
CA ALA A 104 1.69 7.14 10.44
C ALA A 104 0.53 8.05 10.89
N THR A 105 0.69 9.37 10.77
CA THR A 105 -0.30 10.38 11.20
C THR A 105 -1.52 10.49 10.30
N ASP A 106 -1.49 9.90 9.10
CA ASP A 106 -2.55 10.06 8.09
C ASP A 106 -3.42 8.81 7.99
N GLY A 107 -3.18 7.83 8.87
CA GLY A 107 -3.95 6.60 8.95
C GLY A 107 -5.37 6.86 9.39
N SER A 108 -6.34 6.40 8.60
CA SER A 108 -7.75 6.38 8.95
C SER A 108 -8.28 4.96 8.86
N GLY A 109 -9.25 4.65 9.71
CA GLY A 109 -9.86 3.34 9.77
C GLY A 109 -11.30 3.47 10.29
N SER A 110 -12.23 2.79 9.64
CA SER A 110 -13.62 2.69 10.08
C SER A 110 -14.17 1.31 9.79
N ILE A 111 -15.08 0.86 10.64
CA ILE A 111 -15.79 -0.41 10.49
C ILE A 111 -17.28 -0.07 10.55
N ALA A 112 -17.95 -0.23 9.42
CA ALA A 112 -19.40 -0.08 9.32
C ALA A 112 -20.03 -1.47 9.36
N VAL A 113 -21.07 -1.61 10.16
CA VAL A 113 -21.80 -2.86 10.34
C VAL A 113 -23.25 -2.60 9.99
N ASN A 114 -23.74 -3.22 8.92
CA ASN A 114 -25.11 -3.07 8.44
C ASN A 114 -25.72 -4.46 8.27
N ASN A 115 -26.55 -4.86 9.24
CA ASN A 115 -26.99 -6.24 9.43
C ASN A 115 -25.77 -7.19 9.45
N ARG A 116 -25.73 -8.16 8.54
CA ARG A 116 -24.64 -9.14 8.42
C ARG A 116 -23.49 -8.67 7.55
N VAL A 117 -23.54 -7.45 7.03
CA VAL A 117 -22.51 -6.92 6.14
C VAL A 117 -21.58 -6.02 6.93
N VAL A 118 -20.33 -6.46 7.04
CA VAL A 118 -19.24 -5.70 7.64
C VAL A 118 -18.45 -5.06 6.51
N THR A 119 -18.27 -3.75 6.59
CA THR A 119 -17.46 -2.96 5.67
C THR A 119 -16.32 -2.31 6.45
N ILE A 120 -15.11 -2.77 6.19
CA ILE A 120 -13.88 -2.23 6.77
C ILE A 120 -13.28 -1.28 5.73
N THR A 121 -13.05 -0.03 6.14
CA THR A 121 -12.39 0.98 5.31
C THR A 121 -11.11 1.41 6.00
N ILE A 122 -10.00 1.33 5.28
CA ILE A 122 -8.69 1.80 5.72
C ILE A 122 -8.23 2.86 4.74
N GLY A 123 -7.81 4.02 5.25
CA GLY A 123 -7.29 5.12 4.44
C GLY A 123 -5.91 5.55 4.89
N TRP A 124 -5.11 6.04 3.95
CA TRP A 124 -3.78 6.59 4.22
C TRP A 124 -3.47 7.74 3.25
N GLY A 125 -2.70 8.72 3.72
CA GLY A 125 -2.20 9.80 2.87
C GLY A 125 -1.11 9.30 1.93
N ASP A 126 -1.26 9.54 0.63
CA ASP A 126 -0.21 9.32 -0.36
C ASP A 126 0.57 10.62 -0.59
N LYS A 127 1.44 10.95 0.38
CA LYS A 127 2.33 12.13 0.32
C LYS A 127 3.34 12.07 -0.84
N ARG A 128 3.37 10.97 -1.59
CA ARG A 128 4.33 10.70 -2.67
C ARG A 128 3.71 10.94 -4.05
N ALA A 129 2.39 11.00 -4.12
CA ALA A 129 1.67 11.45 -5.30
C ALA A 129 1.72 12.98 -5.37
N ASP A 130 2.51 13.49 -6.31
CA ASP A 130 2.60 14.85 -6.84
C ASP A 130 2.58 16.00 -5.81
N ASP A 131 3.78 16.52 -5.46
CA ASP A 131 4.04 17.84 -4.82
C ASP A 131 3.04 18.30 -3.74
N ALA A 132 2.41 17.35 -3.03
CA ALA A 132 1.42 17.66 -2.04
C ALA A 132 2.10 18.07 -0.73
N THR A 133 1.86 19.30 -0.30
CA THR A 133 2.09 19.66 1.10
C THR A 133 1.28 18.73 1.99
N THR A 134 1.78 18.42 3.19
CA THR A 134 1.19 17.46 4.15
C THR A 134 -0.31 17.64 4.39
N ALA A 135 -0.84 18.84 4.14
CA ALA A 135 -2.24 19.21 4.33
C ALA A 135 -3.19 18.76 3.19
N ASN A 136 -2.68 18.40 2.00
CA ASN A 136 -3.49 18.11 0.81
C ASN A 136 -3.09 16.82 0.08
N ALA A 137 -2.36 15.92 0.75
CA ALA A 137 -1.95 14.64 0.17
C ALA A 137 -3.19 13.82 -0.23
N PRO A 138 -3.25 13.30 -1.47
CA PRO A 138 -4.36 12.47 -1.90
C PRO A 138 -4.50 11.27 -0.97
N THR A 139 -5.67 11.12 -0.36
CA THR A 139 -5.94 9.99 0.53
C THR A 139 -6.35 8.79 -0.32
N ARG A 140 -5.64 7.68 -0.17
CA ARG A 140 -6.02 6.41 -0.78
C ARG A 140 -6.79 5.58 0.21
N THR A 141 -7.70 4.77 -0.30
CA THR A 141 -8.55 3.92 0.53
C THR A 141 -8.54 2.49 0.02
N PHE A 142 -8.61 1.56 0.97
CA PHE A 142 -8.90 0.16 0.74
C PHE A 142 -10.19 -0.17 1.47
N VAL A 143 -11.13 -0.79 0.75
CA VAL A 143 -12.45 -1.17 1.28
C VAL A 143 -12.64 -2.67 1.14
N LEU A 144 -12.90 -3.33 2.27
CA LEU A 144 -13.25 -4.75 2.33
C LEU A 144 -14.68 -4.89 2.83
N THR A 145 -15.54 -5.46 2.01
CA THR A 145 -16.93 -5.76 2.38
C THR A 145 -17.12 -7.27 2.43
N SER A 146 -17.61 -7.78 3.55
CA SER A 146 -17.91 -9.20 3.72
C SER A 146 -19.17 -9.41 4.53
N ARG A 147 -19.89 -10.49 4.21
CA ARG A 147 -20.96 -11.03 5.05
C ARG A 147 -20.38 -11.83 6.23
N VAL A 148 -20.97 -11.70 7.41
CA VAL A 148 -20.67 -12.48 8.64
C VAL A 148 -21.88 -13.37 8.95
N ALA A 149 -21.65 -14.50 9.64
CA ALA A 149 -22.64 -15.57 9.79
C ALA A 149 -23.83 -15.21 10.70
N THR A 150 -23.65 -14.27 11.63
CA THR A 150 -24.64 -13.88 12.66
C THR A 150 -24.90 -12.38 12.60
N ASP A 151 -26.05 -11.96 13.09
CA ASP A 151 -26.35 -10.54 13.24
C ASP A 151 -25.55 -9.98 14.44
N PRO A 152 -24.64 -9.03 14.25
CA PRO A 152 -23.92 -8.40 15.33
C PRO A 152 -24.88 -7.59 16.19
N VAL A 153 -24.70 -7.63 17.52
CA VAL A 153 -25.53 -6.89 18.48
C VAL A 153 -25.37 -5.39 18.24
N VAL A 154 -26.38 -4.73 17.68
CA VAL A 154 -26.47 -3.27 17.60
C VAL A 154 -27.27 -2.80 18.81
N THR A 155 -26.66 -2.71 19.99
CA THR A 155 -27.28 -2.00 21.13
C THR A 155 -26.91 -0.52 21.10
N PRO A 156 -27.90 0.39 21.25
CA PRO A 156 -27.70 1.83 21.25
C PRO A 156 -26.92 2.35 22.46
#